data_AF-A0A329T3B9-F1
#
_entry.id   AF-A0A329T3B9-F1
#
_cell.length_a   1.000
_cell.length_b   1.000
_cell.length_c   1.000
_cell.angle_alpha   90.00
_cell.angle_beta   90.00
_cell.angle_gamma   90.00
#
_symmetry.space_group_name_H-M   'P 1'
#
loop_
_entity.id
_entity.type
_entity.pdbx_description
1 polymer ?
#
loop_
_entity_poly.entity_id
_entity_poly.type
_entity_poly.pdbx_seq_one_letter_code
_entity_poly.pdbx_strand_id
1 'polypeptide(L)'
;MERSAVFAPASGIREGCPLTPLLFILAPGALYREIDRKTDLRGVVLRSAAGEIKVMIAGYAAVSSAYPAFMDFIPALLRITDQFGAESGLALNHEKTMVVALSWTGGTTSANLPPPLKM
;
A
#
# COMPACT_ATOMS: atom_id res chain seq x y z
N MET A 1 -23.05 -17.37 36.93
CA MET A 1 -22.13 -17.48 35.77
C MET A 1 -22.80 -16.73 34.62
N GLU A 2 -22.58 -15.41 34.55
CA GLU A 2 -23.16 -14.57 33.50
C GLU A 2 -22.49 -14.89 32.17
N ARG A 3 -23.29 -15.20 31.14
CA ARG A 3 -22.82 -15.34 29.77
C ARG A 3 -22.59 -13.95 29.19
N SER A 4 -21.37 -13.67 28.71
CA SER A 4 -21.11 -12.48 27.88
C SER A 4 -22.05 -12.49 26.66
N ALA A 5 -22.70 -11.35 26.41
CA ALA A 5 -23.55 -11.15 25.25
C ALA A 5 -22.76 -11.32 23.94
N VAL A 6 -23.39 -11.89 22.92
CA VAL A 6 -22.79 -12.04 21.58
C VAL A 6 -22.77 -10.67 20.91
N PHE A 7 -21.58 -10.10 20.75
CA PHE A 7 -21.36 -8.89 19.96
C PHE A 7 -21.18 -9.25 18.48
N ALA A 8 -22.04 -8.72 17.61
CA ALA A 8 -21.86 -8.84 16.16
C ALA A 8 -20.98 -7.67 15.67
N PRO A 9 -19.78 -7.94 15.12
CA PRO A 9 -18.94 -6.86 14.61
C PRO A 9 -19.60 -6.18 13.40
N ALA A 10 -19.66 -4.86 13.42
CA ALA A 10 -20.19 -4.05 12.32
C ALA A 10 -19.19 -3.90 11.15
N SER A 11 -17.89 -4.13 11.40
CA SER A 11 -16.81 -4.07 10.42
C SER A 11 -15.70 -5.05 10.79
N GLY A 12 -14.93 -5.46 9.78
CA GLY A 12 -13.79 -6.37 9.92
C GLY A 12 -14.14 -7.84 9.64
N ILE A 13 -13.08 -8.61 9.41
CA ILE A 13 -13.18 -10.06 9.17
C ILE A 13 -12.58 -10.76 10.38
N ARG A 14 -13.22 -11.83 10.86
CA ARG A 14 -12.77 -12.59 12.02
C ARG A 14 -11.37 -13.18 11.78
N GLU A 15 -10.44 -12.89 12.68
CA GLU A 15 -9.12 -13.52 12.69
C GLU A 15 -9.21 -15.02 13.02
N GLY A 16 -8.32 -15.82 12.45
CA GLY A 16 -8.30 -17.28 12.63
C GLY A 16 -9.30 -18.05 11.76
N CYS A 17 -10.18 -17.37 11.00
CA CYS A 17 -10.96 -18.02 9.96
C CYS A 17 -10.06 -18.29 8.73
N PRO A 18 -10.05 -19.53 8.18
CA PRO A 18 -9.19 -19.88 7.05
C PRO A 18 -9.49 -19.10 5.77
N LEU A 19 -10.69 -18.51 5.66
CA LEU A 19 -11.12 -17.72 4.51
C LEU A 19 -10.69 -16.25 4.60
N THR A 20 -10.35 -15.76 5.80
CA THR A 20 -10.00 -14.35 6.05
C THR A 20 -8.87 -13.84 5.17
N PRO A 21 -7.76 -14.57 4.96
CA PRO A 21 -6.68 -14.09 4.08
C PRO A 21 -7.15 -13.84 2.65
N LEU A 22 -8.01 -14.72 2.12
CA LEU A 22 -8.52 -14.60 0.75
C LEU A 22 -9.48 -13.43 0.63
N LEU A 23 -10.38 -13.25 1.60
CA LEU A 23 -11.30 -12.12 1.61
C LEU A 23 -10.56 -10.79 1.76
N PHE A 24 -9.51 -10.77 2.58
CA PHE A 24 -8.73 -9.56 2.80
C PHE A 24 -8.06 -9.08 1.52
N ILE A 25 -7.44 -9.96 0.71
CA ILE A 25 -6.72 -9.53 -0.50
C ILE A 25 -7.60 -8.95 -1.60
N LEU A 26 -8.92 -9.18 -1.56
CA LEU A 26 -9.84 -8.67 -2.58
C LEU A 26 -9.95 -7.13 -2.55
N ALA A 27 -9.98 -6.55 -1.35
CA ALA A 27 -10.08 -5.10 -1.17
C ALA A 27 -8.82 -4.35 -1.67
N PRO A 28 -7.59 -4.59 -1.17
CA PRO A 28 -6.39 -3.93 -1.68
C PRO A 28 -6.10 -4.31 -3.14
N GLY A 29 -6.57 -5.46 -3.63
CA GLY A 29 -6.51 -5.79 -5.06
C GLY A 29 -7.24 -4.77 -5.95
N ALA A 30 -8.32 -4.14 -5.47
CA ALA A 30 -8.97 -3.04 -6.18
C ALA A 30 -8.13 -1.76 -6.17
N LEU A 31 -7.55 -1.41 -5.02
CA LEU A 31 -6.62 -0.29 -4.88
C LEU A 31 -5.42 -0.43 -5.83
N TYR A 32 -4.81 -1.61 -5.91
CA TYR A 32 -3.64 -1.84 -6.75
C TYR A 32 -3.95 -1.65 -8.23
N ARG A 33 -5.10 -2.15 -8.70
CA ARG A 33 -5.57 -1.94 -10.08
C ARG A 33 -5.82 -0.47 -10.37
N GLU A 34 -6.34 0.30 -9.41
CA GLU A 34 -6.54 1.75 -9.58
C GLU A 34 -5.20 2.48 -9.72
N ILE A 35 -4.19 2.11 -8.92
CA ILE A 35 -2.83 2.66 -9.03
C ILE A 35 -2.20 2.28 -10.37
N ASP A 36 -2.32 1.03 -10.81
CA ASP A 36 -1.74 0.55 -12.08
C ASP A 36 -2.34 1.24 -13.32
N ARG A 37 -3.61 1.67 -13.24
CA ARG A 37 -4.31 2.39 -14.31
C ARG A 37 -3.88 3.85 -14.44
N LYS A 38 -3.18 4.42 -13.46
CA LYS A 38 -2.69 5.79 -13.52
C LYS A 38 -1.57 5.92 -14.55
N THR A 39 -1.81 6.70 -15.59
CA THR A 39 -0.84 6.98 -16.66
C THR A 39 0.13 8.11 -16.30
N ASP A 40 -0.27 8.97 -15.36
CA ASP A 40 0.52 10.07 -14.79
C ASP A 40 1.50 9.59 -13.72
N LEU A 41 1.31 8.39 -13.17
CA LEU A 41 2.21 7.78 -12.21
C LEU A 41 3.22 6.86 -12.90
N ARG A 42 4.47 6.93 -12.44
CA ARG A 42 5.58 6.13 -12.94
C ARG A 42 6.19 5.29 -11.83
N GLY A 43 6.12 3.97 -12.00
CA GLY A 43 6.76 2.99 -11.14
C GLY A 43 8.17 2.61 -11.61
N VAL A 44 8.81 1.71 -10.90
CA VAL A 44 10.13 1.16 -11.29
C VAL A 44 9.95 0.14 -12.41
N VAL A 45 10.83 0.20 -13.41
CA VAL A 45 10.89 -0.82 -14.48
C VAL A 45 11.99 -1.81 -14.13
N LEU A 46 11.61 -3.06 -13.89
CA LEU A 46 12.53 -4.17 -13.71
C LEU A 46 12.83 -4.77 -15.09
N ARG A 47 14.12 -4.95 -15.39
CA ARG A 47 14.59 -5.47 -16.68
C ARG A 47 15.42 -6.72 -16.46
N SER A 48 15.15 -7.74 -17.26
CA SER A 48 15.89 -9.01 -17.26
C SER A 48 16.01 -9.55 -18.68
N ALA A 49 16.78 -10.62 -18.85
CA ALA A 49 16.81 -11.35 -20.13
C ALA A 49 15.42 -11.89 -20.54
N ALA A 50 14.49 -12.06 -19.59
CA ALA A 50 13.12 -12.51 -19.84
C ALA A 50 12.15 -11.37 -20.20
N GLY A 51 12.61 -10.11 -20.22
CA GLY A 51 11.81 -8.95 -20.59
C GLY A 51 11.75 -7.88 -19.50
N GLU A 52 10.80 -6.95 -19.67
CA GLU A 52 10.60 -5.80 -18.78
C GLU A 52 9.23 -5.88 -18.09
N ILE A 53 9.21 -5.56 -16.80
CA ILE A 53 7.97 -5.41 -16.04
C ILE A 53 7.99 -4.08 -15.28
N LYS A 54 6.93 -3.28 -15.44
CA LYS A 54 6.69 -2.08 -14.64
C LYS A 54 6.03 -2.49 -13.32
N VAL A 55 6.62 -2.10 -12.20
CA VAL A 55 6.09 -2.34 -10.86
C VAL A 55 5.71 -1.02 -10.23
N MET A 56 4.41 -0.82 -10.00
CA MET A 56 3.88 0.37 -9.32
C MET A 56 3.76 0.12 -7.82
N ILE A 57 3.16 -1.01 -7.47
CA ILE A 57 2.87 -1.42 -6.10
C ILE A 57 2.86 -2.95 -6.03
N ALA A 58 3.28 -3.48 -4.89
CA ALA A 58 3.16 -4.89 -4.56
C ALA A 58 2.68 -5.01 -3.11
N GLY A 59 2.05 -6.13 -2.77
CA GLY A 59 1.59 -6.36 -1.41
C GLY A 59 1.68 -7.82 -1.00
N TYR A 60 1.81 -8.03 0.31
CA TYR A 60 1.78 -9.32 0.96
C TYR A 60 0.94 -9.21 2.23
N ALA A 61 -0.19 -9.92 2.27
CA ALA A 61 -1.20 -9.75 3.31
C ALA A 61 -1.55 -8.25 3.49
N ALA A 62 -1.44 -7.73 4.71
CA ALA A 62 -1.74 -6.33 5.04
C ALA A 62 -0.59 -5.34 4.76
N VAL A 63 0.56 -5.82 4.27
CA VAL A 63 1.72 -4.97 3.98
C VAL A 63 1.73 -4.64 2.50
N SER A 64 1.92 -3.36 2.17
CA SER A 64 2.05 -2.87 0.80
C SER A 64 3.34 -2.08 0.63
N SER A 65 3.97 -2.21 -0.54
CA SER A 65 5.16 -1.45 -0.94
C SER A 65 4.90 -0.83 -2.31
N ALA A 66 4.93 0.49 -2.39
CA ALA A 66 4.91 1.22 -3.66
C ALA A 66 6.34 1.50 -4.13
N TYR A 67 6.54 1.52 -5.44
CA TYR A 67 7.86 1.69 -6.06
C TYR A 67 7.87 2.93 -6.96
N PRO A 68 7.84 4.15 -6.37
CA PRO A 68 7.82 5.39 -7.13
C PRO A 68 9.14 5.59 -7.89
N ALA A 69 9.08 5.89 -9.19
CA ALA A 69 10.25 6.31 -9.95
C ALA A 69 10.66 7.76 -9.63
N PHE A 70 9.71 8.59 -9.18
CA PHE A 70 9.91 10.01 -8.86
C PHE A 70 9.08 10.41 -7.65
N MET A 71 9.50 11.47 -6.95
CA MET A 71 8.87 11.94 -5.70
C MET A 71 7.40 12.38 -5.86
N ASP A 72 7.01 12.90 -7.03
CA ASP A 72 5.64 13.35 -7.30
C ASP A 72 4.61 12.21 -7.26
N PHE A 73 5.07 10.95 -7.30
CA PHE A 73 4.22 9.78 -7.09
C PHE A 73 3.64 9.75 -5.67
N ILE A 74 4.39 10.20 -4.66
CA ILE A 74 4.03 10.03 -3.25
C ILE A 74 2.74 10.80 -2.90
N PRO A 75 2.60 12.10 -3.19
CA PRO A 75 1.36 12.82 -2.91
C PRO A 75 0.14 12.22 -3.62
N ALA A 76 0.31 11.75 -4.85
CA ALA A 76 -0.76 11.11 -5.60
C ALA A 76 -1.16 9.75 -5.01
N LEU A 77 -0.18 8.94 -4.58
CA LEU A 77 -0.42 7.68 -3.89
C LEU A 77 -1.21 7.90 -2.59
N LEU A 78 -0.77 8.86 -1.76
CA LEU A 78 -1.46 9.19 -0.51
C LEU A 78 -2.91 9.60 -0.75
N ARG A 79 -3.17 10.45 -1.75
CA ARG A 79 -4.53 10.84 -2.13
C ARG A 79 -5.39 9.66 -2.56
N ILE A 80 -4.83 8.73 -3.34
CA ILE A 80 -5.55 7.53 -3.79
C ILE A 80 -5.86 6.61 -2.61
N THR A 81 -4.90 6.42 -1.69
CA THR A 81 -5.10 5.58 -0.50
C THR A 81 -6.09 6.18 0.48
N ASP A 82 -6.11 7.51 0.64
CA ASP A 82 -7.07 8.20 1.51
C ASP A 82 -8.49 8.07 0.95
N GLN A 83 -8.67 8.27 -0.36
CA GLN A 83 -9.95 8.07 -1.02
C GLN A 83 -10.42 6.62 -0.88
N PHE A 84 -9.54 5.67 -1.18
CA PHE A 84 -9.85 4.25 -1.02
C PHE A 84 -10.21 3.90 0.42
N GLY A 85 -9.55 4.51 1.40
CA GLY A 85 -9.83 4.28 2.81
C GLY A 85 -11.21 4.80 3.24
N ALA A 86 -11.61 5.97 2.74
CA ALA A 86 -12.94 6.51 2.96
C ALA A 86 -14.06 5.60 2.40
N GLU A 87 -13.80 4.88 1.30
CA GLU A 87 -14.78 3.99 0.66
C GLU A 87 -14.74 2.55 1.19
N SER A 88 -13.57 2.04 1.56
CA SER A 88 -13.37 0.63 1.97
C SER A 88 -13.39 0.39 3.48
N GLY A 89 -13.20 1.45 4.28
CA GLY A 89 -12.97 1.34 5.72
C GLY A 89 -11.58 0.82 6.12
N LEU A 90 -10.68 0.60 5.15
CA LEU A 90 -9.26 0.35 5.40
C LEU A 90 -8.52 1.67 5.63
N ALA A 91 -7.45 1.65 6.42
CA ALA A 91 -6.64 2.83 6.66
C ALA A 91 -5.16 2.49 6.58
N LEU A 92 -4.37 3.43 6.04
CA LEU A 92 -2.92 3.35 6.17
C LEU A 92 -2.54 3.56 7.64
N ASN A 93 -1.61 2.74 8.11
CA ASN A 93 -0.96 3.00 9.39
C ASN A 93 0.21 3.97 9.15
N HIS A 94 -0.02 5.25 9.40
CA HIS A 94 1.00 6.29 9.20
C HIS A 94 2.27 6.07 10.04
N GLU A 95 2.14 5.55 11.26
CA GLU A 95 3.28 5.27 12.15
C GLU A 95 4.21 4.18 11.59
N LYS A 96 3.63 3.24 10.83
CA LYS A 96 4.36 2.13 10.20
C LYS A 96 4.74 2.40 8.74
N THR A 97 4.23 3.48 8.16
CA THR A 97 4.50 3.84 6.77
C THR A 97 5.78 4.68 6.70
N MET A 98 6.74 4.23 5.89
CA MET A 98 8.01 4.93 5.70
C MET A 98 8.38 4.99 4.23
N VAL A 99 9.19 5.99 3.87
CA VAL A 99 9.81 6.08 2.55
C VAL A 99 11.26 5.71 2.67
N VAL A 100 11.67 4.73 1.88
CA VAL A 100 13.07 4.32 1.75
C VAL A 100 13.57 4.82 0.40
N ALA A 101 14.48 5.79 0.42
CA ALA A 101 15.13 6.26 -0.80
C ALA A 101 16.13 5.19 -1.29
N LEU A 102 15.83 4.59 -2.43
CA LEU A 102 16.73 3.64 -3.08
C LEU A 102 17.66 4.42 -4.01
N SER A 103 18.95 4.49 -3.69
CA SER A 103 19.94 5.06 -4.59
C SER A 103 20.47 3.98 -5.54
N TRP A 104 20.59 4.35 -6.82
CA TRP A 104 21.22 3.48 -7.82
C TRP A 104 22.69 3.17 -7.51
N THR A 105 23.36 4.04 -6.74
CA THR A 105 24.80 3.98 -6.43
C THR A 105 25.13 3.69 -4.96
N GLY A 106 24.15 3.40 -4.10
CA GLY A 106 24.38 3.09 -2.69
C GLY A 106 24.77 4.29 -1.80
N GLY A 107 24.65 5.53 -2.29
CA GLY A 107 24.86 6.74 -1.50
C GLY A 107 23.57 7.32 -0.94
N THR A 108 23.48 7.48 0.37
CA THR A 108 22.38 8.17 1.07
C THR A 108 22.45 9.68 0.76
N THR A 109 21.76 10.12 -0.28
CA THR A 109 21.43 11.54 -0.40
C THR A 109 20.11 11.76 0.32
N SER A 110 20.14 12.59 1.36
CA SER A 110 18.95 13.03 2.09
C SER A 110 18.01 13.73 1.11
N ALA A 111 17.05 12.98 0.56
CA ALA A 111 15.98 13.54 -0.24
C ALA A 111 15.05 14.31 0.70
N ASN A 112 14.61 15.50 0.31
CA ASN A 112 13.69 16.31 1.10
C ASN A 112 12.29 15.68 1.02
N LEU A 113 11.99 14.75 1.92
CA LEU A 113 10.72 14.01 1.95
C LEU A 113 9.58 14.93 2.42
N PRO A 114 8.36 14.82 1.85
CA PRO A 114 7.22 15.59 2.31
C PRO A 114 6.76 15.08 3.70
N PRO A 115 6.26 15.94 4.61
CA PRO A 115 5.61 15.46 5.84
C PRO A 115 4.44 14.50 5.52
N PRO A 116 4.21 13.43 6.31
CA PRO A 116 4.90 13.04 7.55
C PRO A 116 6.18 12.22 7.35
N LEU A 117 6.67 12.07 6.11
CA LEU A 117 7.69 11.09 5.73
C LEU A 117 9.13 11.61 5.92
N LYS A 118 9.33 12.71 6.66
CA LYS A 118 10.66 13.22 7.01
C LYS A 118 11.29 12.32 8.08
N MET A 119 12.55 11.93 7.91
CA MET A 119 13.38 11.33 8.97
C MET A 119 13.74 12.39 10.02
#